data_AF-A0A835IK35-F1
#
_entry.id   AF-A0A835IK35-F1
#
_cell.length_a   1.000
_cell.length_b   1.000
_cell.length_c   1.000
_cell.angle_alpha   90.00
_cell.angle_beta   90.00
_cell.angle_gamma   90.00
#
_symmetry.space_group_name_H-M   'P 1'
#
loop_
_entity.id
_entity.type
_entity.pdbx_description
1 polymer ?
#
loop_
_entity_poly.entity_id
_entity_poly.type
_entity_poly.pdbx_seq_one_letter_code
_entity_poly.pdbx_strand_id
1 'polypeptide(L)'
;MKLEPLKTVGLLCFQDLVFEKVKVSVKDVVICLINREREGELIDRALLKDVLDVFVEMGMGGMYCYENDFEAALLDDTSTYYCIKGNKWIEEDYCELYILKVEECLRLEKDRVLSYLHSSKGKKGFGESLKNSCM
;
A
#
# COMPACT_ATOMS: atom_id res chain seq x y z
N MET A 1 -32.56 -0.49 -26.95
CA MET A 1 -31.77 0.30 -25.98
C MET A 1 -31.38 -0.64 -24.85
N LYS A 2 -30.09 -0.91 -24.64
CA LYS A 2 -29.63 -1.78 -23.57
C LYS A 2 -29.36 -0.88 -22.36
N LEU A 3 -30.11 -1.08 -21.27
CA LEU A 3 -29.86 -0.39 -20.02
C LEU A 3 -28.68 -1.07 -19.31
N GLU A 4 -27.81 -0.26 -18.70
CA GLU A 4 -26.78 -0.77 -17.82
C GLU A 4 -27.42 -1.44 -16.58
N PRO A 5 -26.80 -2.51 -16.05
CA PRO A 5 -27.27 -3.14 -14.82
C PRO A 5 -27.29 -2.15 -13.65
N LEU A 6 -28.29 -2.27 -12.77
CA LEU A 6 -28.41 -1.43 -11.57
C LEU A 6 -27.13 -1.40 -10.73
N LYS A 7 -26.42 -2.53 -10.64
CA LYS A 7 -25.13 -2.63 -9.96
C LYS A 7 -24.09 -1.66 -10.56
N THR A 8 -23.94 -1.63 -11.88
CA THR A 8 -22.98 -0.76 -12.58
C THR A 8 -23.32 0.71 -12.35
N VAL A 9 -24.59 1.08 -12.50
CA VAL A 9 -25.04 2.46 -12.29
C VAL A 9 -24.82 2.89 -10.83
N GLY A 10 -25.14 2.02 -9.87
CA GLY A 10 -24.91 2.29 -8.45
C GLY A 10 -23.43 2.51 -8.12
N LEU A 11 -22.52 1.71 -8.70
CA LEU A 11 -21.08 1.88 -8.52
C LEU A 11 -20.57 3.19 -9.13
N LEU A 12 -21.06 3.57 -10.32
CA LEU A 12 -20.72 4.87 -10.94
C LEU A 12 -21.18 6.04 -10.06
N CYS A 13 -22.41 5.99 -9.54
CA CYS A 13 -22.90 7.01 -8.62
C CYS A 13 -22.05 7.09 -7.34
N PHE A 14 -21.65 5.94 -6.78
CA PHE A 14 -20.78 5.93 -5.60
C PHE A 14 -19.39 6.49 -5.92
N GLN A 15 -18.83 6.13 -7.09
CA GLN A 15 -17.55 6.63 -7.55
C GLN A 15 -17.54 8.16 -7.61
N ASP A 16 -18.51 8.75 -8.32
CA ASP A 16 -18.58 10.19 -8.55
C ASP A 16 -18.94 10.99 -7.28
N LEU A 17 -19.88 10.48 -6.48
CA LEU A 17 -20.44 11.25 -5.38
C LEU A 17 -19.64 11.11 -4.08
N VAL A 18 -18.96 9.98 -3.90
CA VAL A 18 -18.29 9.61 -2.65
C VAL A 18 -16.81 9.33 -2.88
N PHE A 19 -16.45 8.29 -3.65
CA PHE A 19 -15.07 7.80 -3.74
C PHE A 19 -14.10 8.90 -4.20
N GLU A 20 -14.41 9.60 -5.29
CA GLU A 20 -13.55 10.66 -5.83
C GLU A 20 -13.29 11.79 -4.81
N LYS A 21 -14.22 12.03 -3.88
CA LYS A 21 -14.07 13.08 -2.85
C LYS A 21 -13.24 12.64 -1.67
N VAL A 22 -13.19 11.34 -1.37
CA VAL A 22 -12.56 10.80 -0.15
C VAL A 22 -11.28 10.02 -0.41
N LYS A 23 -11.07 9.53 -1.65
CA LYS A 23 -9.97 8.60 -1.98
C LYS A 23 -8.60 9.10 -1.54
N VAL A 24 -8.32 10.40 -1.70
CA VAL A 24 -7.04 11.00 -1.31
C VAL A 24 -6.83 10.93 0.20
N SER A 25 -7.81 11.39 0.98
CA SER A 25 -7.73 11.36 2.44
C SER A 25 -7.68 9.94 3.00
N VAL A 26 -8.46 9.02 2.42
CA VAL A 26 -8.45 7.61 2.81
C VAL A 26 -7.08 6.99 2.52
N LYS A 27 -6.53 7.22 1.32
CA LYS A 27 -5.18 6.77 0.95
C LYS A 27 -4.12 7.29 1.94
N ASP A 28 -4.14 8.57 2.29
CA ASP A 28 -3.18 9.15 3.24
C ASP A 28 -3.29 8.51 4.64
N VAL A 29 -4.52 8.26 5.12
CA VAL A 29 -4.76 7.59 6.41
C VAL A 29 -4.28 6.13 6.38
N VAL A 30 -4.56 5.40 5.31
CA VAL A 30 -4.12 4.00 5.13
C VAL A 30 -2.59 3.92 5.15
N ILE A 31 -1.89 4.78 4.40
CA ILE A 31 -0.42 4.83 4.41
C ILE A 31 0.11 5.16 5.82
N CYS A 32 -0.51 6.11 6.51
CA CYS A 32 -0.14 6.44 7.89
C CYS A 32 -0.30 5.23 8.83
N LEU A 33 -1.38 4.44 8.71
CA LEU A 33 -1.56 3.22 9.50
C LEU A 33 -0.48 2.17 9.20
N ILE A 34 -0.09 2.01 7.95
CA ILE A 34 1.01 1.11 7.56
C ILE A 34 2.33 1.57 8.19
N ASN A 35 2.62 2.86 8.19
CA ASN A 35 3.81 3.41 8.83
C ASN A 35 3.81 3.23 10.35
N ARG A 36 2.65 3.40 11.00
CA ARG A 36 2.50 3.09 12.44
C ARG A 36 2.78 1.62 12.73
N GLU A 37 2.28 0.72 11.89
CA GLU A 37 2.60 -0.70 12.00
C GLU A 37 4.09 -1.01 11.77
N ARG A 38 4.77 -0.29 10.87
CA ARG A 38 6.23 -0.41 10.69
C ARG A 38 7.01 0.00 11.94
N GLU A 39 6.48 0.93 12.72
CA GLU A 39 7.03 1.33 14.03
C GLU A 39 6.56 0.43 15.18
N GLY A 40 5.86 -0.67 14.89
CA GLY A 40 5.48 -1.69 15.87
C GLY A 40 4.11 -1.49 16.51
N GLU A 41 3.31 -0.53 16.05
CA GLU A 41 1.93 -0.39 16.51
C GLU A 41 1.04 -1.52 15.99
N LEU A 42 0.13 -2.00 16.84
CA LEU A 42 -0.91 -2.95 16.41
C LEU A 42 -2.02 -2.18 15.70
N ILE A 43 -2.34 -2.62 14.47
CA ILE A 43 -3.42 -2.05 13.66
C ILE A 43 -4.48 -3.11 13.36
N ASP A 44 -5.67 -2.65 12.99
CA ASP A 44 -6.73 -3.51 12.48
C ASP A 44 -6.46 -3.81 10.98
N ARG A 45 -5.74 -4.89 10.71
CA ARG A 45 -5.42 -5.35 9.36
C ARG A 45 -6.66 -5.77 8.56
N ALA A 46 -7.71 -6.25 9.23
CA ALA A 46 -8.95 -6.65 8.55
C ALA A 46 -9.66 -5.41 8.02
N LEU A 47 -9.79 -4.37 8.85
CA LEU A 47 -10.32 -3.07 8.42
C LEU A 47 -9.48 -2.47 7.28
N LEU A 48 -8.15 -2.55 7.37
CA LEU A 48 -7.26 -2.05 6.32
C LEU A 48 -7.52 -2.76 4.99
N LYS A 49 -7.68 -4.09 5.03
CA LYS A 49 -8.01 -4.88 3.85
C LYS A 49 -9.37 -4.49 3.27
N ASP A 50 -10.40 -4.35 4.11
CA ASP A 50 -11.75 -3.97 3.66
C ASP A 50 -11.76 -2.60 2.96
N VAL A 51 -10.97 -1.64 3.47
CA VAL A 51 -10.80 -0.33 2.83
C VAL A 51 -10.10 -0.46 1.48
N LEU A 52 -9.06 -1.29 1.38
CA LEU A 52 -8.33 -1.52 0.12
C LEU A 52 -9.17 -2.26 -0.93
N ASP A 53 -10.05 -3.17 -0.50
CA ASP A 53 -11.01 -3.83 -1.38
C ASP A 53 -11.92 -2.80 -2.08
N VAL A 54 -12.25 -1.66 -1.44
CA VAL A 54 -13.02 -0.58 -2.09
C VAL A 54 -12.27 0.01 -3.30
N PHE A 55 -10.95 0.23 -3.20
CA PHE A 55 -10.16 0.72 -4.33
C PHE A 55 -10.15 -0.26 -5.50
N VAL A 56 -10.15 -1.58 -5.22
CA VAL A 56 -10.24 -2.62 -6.25
C VAL A 56 -11.63 -2.66 -6.88
N GLU A 57 -12.69 -2.64 -6.09
CA GLU A 57 -14.07 -2.65 -6.59
C GLU A 57 -14.39 -1.39 -7.42
N MET A 58 -13.80 -0.25 -7.08
CA MET A 58 -13.90 0.99 -7.89
C MET A 58 -13.15 0.94 -9.21
N GLY A 59 -12.22 -0.01 -9.36
CA GLY A 59 -11.67 -0.37 -10.66
C GLY A 59 -12.68 -1.06 -11.59
N MET A 60 -13.90 -1.37 -11.15
CA MET A 60 -15.00 -1.94 -11.94
C MET A 60 -14.57 -3.15 -12.80
N GLY A 61 -13.79 -4.06 -12.21
CA GLY A 61 -13.23 -5.23 -12.88
C GLY A 61 -11.79 -5.08 -13.37
N GLY A 62 -11.20 -3.89 -13.22
CA GLY A 62 -9.77 -3.62 -13.35
C GLY A 62 -9.11 -3.26 -12.02
N MET A 63 -7.79 -3.00 -12.05
CA MET A 63 -7.00 -2.59 -10.88
C MET A 63 -6.61 -1.11 -10.91
N TYR A 64 -7.06 -0.32 -11.91
CA TYR A 64 -6.53 1.03 -12.14
C TYR A 64 -6.75 2.00 -10.97
N CYS A 65 -7.87 1.91 -10.24
CA CYS A 65 -8.09 2.72 -9.03
C CYS A 65 -7.13 2.31 -7.92
N TYR A 66 -6.96 1.00 -7.68
CA TYR A 66 -5.98 0.51 -6.73
C TYR A 66 -4.54 0.91 -7.11
N GLU A 67 -4.14 0.70 -8.36
CA GLU A 67 -2.79 0.96 -8.86
C GLU A 67 -2.46 2.47 -8.81
N ASN A 68 -3.33 3.32 -9.36
CA ASN A 68 -3.03 4.75 -9.55
C ASN A 68 -3.42 5.61 -8.33
N ASP A 69 -4.52 5.30 -7.65
CA ASP A 69 -5.01 6.12 -6.53
C ASP A 69 -4.42 5.66 -5.18
N PHE A 70 -3.80 4.47 -5.10
CA PHE A 70 -3.22 3.94 -3.87
C PHE A 70 -1.80 3.35 -4.00
N GLU A 71 -1.61 2.28 -4.78
CA GLU A 71 -0.38 1.48 -4.78
C GLU A 71 0.85 2.32 -5.15
N ALA A 72 0.73 3.20 -6.15
CA ALA A 72 1.81 4.11 -6.54
C ALA A 72 2.28 5.00 -5.36
N ALA A 73 1.35 5.55 -4.58
CA ALA A 73 1.68 6.38 -3.43
C ALA A 73 2.26 5.56 -2.27
N LEU A 74 1.75 4.34 -2.05
CA LEU A 74 2.31 3.43 -1.04
C LEU A 74 3.76 3.07 -1.37
N LEU A 75 4.08 2.78 -2.64
CA LEU A 75 5.43 2.43 -3.08
C LEU A 75 6.40 3.60 -2.88
N ASP A 76 5.99 4.83 -3.19
CA ASP A 76 6.78 6.04 -2.99
C ASP A 76 7.06 6.31 -1.50
N ASP A 77 6.02 6.23 -0.66
CA ASP A 77 6.14 6.36 0.80
C ASP A 77 7.06 5.27 1.39
N THR A 78 6.90 4.03 0.95
CA THR A 78 7.71 2.89 1.39
C THR A 78 9.19 3.08 1.04
N SER A 79 9.48 3.52 -0.19
CA SER A 79 10.83 3.84 -0.64
C SER A 79 11.46 4.92 0.25
N THR A 80 10.71 6.00 0.50
CA THR A 80 11.15 7.13 1.32
C THR A 80 11.40 6.71 2.76
N TYR A 81 10.48 5.95 3.36
CA TYR A 81 10.59 5.44 4.72
C TYR A 81 11.87 4.62 4.92
N TYR A 82 12.15 3.67 4.02
CA TYR A 82 13.32 2.81 4.14
C TYR A 82 14.64 3.50 3.78
N CYS A 83 14.62 4.47 2.87
CA CYS A 83 15.80 5.32 2.62
C CYS A 83 16.19 6.10 3.89
N ILE A 84 15.23 6.70 4.59
CA ILE A 84 15.48 7.44 5.84
C ILE A 84 15.96 6.49 6.95
N LYS A 85 15.26 5.35 7.16
CA LYS A 85 15.66 4.35 8.16
C LYS A 85 17.04 3.77 7.88
N GLY A 86 17.33 3.45 6.61
CA GLY A 86 18.61 2.90 6.18
C GLY A 86 19.77 3.86 6.44
N ASN A 87 19.64 5.13 6.04
CA ASN A 87 20.65 6.16 6.33
C ASN A 87 20.93 6.29 7.82
N LYS A 88 19.88 6.29 8.65
CA LYS A 88 20.04 6.35 10.11
C LYS A 88 20.81 5.15 10.66
N TRP A 89 20.51 3.93 10.20
CA TRP A 89 21.22 2.74 10.65
C TRP A 89 22.68 2.70 10.21
N ILE A 90 23.01 3.24 9.02
CA ILE A 90 24.40 3.32 8.55
C ILE A 90 25.22 4.25 9.45
N GLU A 91 24.64 5.34 9.96
CA GLU A 91 25.30 6.27 10.87
C GLU A 91 25.47 5.69 12.29
N GLU A 92 24.52 4.89 12.76
CA GLU A 92 24.40 4.46 14.15
C GLU A 92 24.92 3.05 14.44
N ASP A 93 24.94 2.13 13.45
CA ASP A 93 25.17 0.70 13.67
C ASP A 93 26.44 0.12 13.01
N TYR A 94 26.88 -1.02 13.52
CA TYR A 94 27.86 -1.87 12.84
C TYR A 94 27.24 -2.57 11.61
N CYS A 95 28.03 -2.75 10.55
CA CYS A 95 27.59 -3.33 9.26
C CYS A 95 26.78 -4.63 9.39
N GLU A 96 27.15 -5.52 10.32
CA GLU A 96 26.42 -6.79 10.55
C GLU A 96 24.99 -6.59 11.06
N LEU A 97 24.77 -5.56 11.91
CA LEU A 97 23.43 -5.22 12.41
C LEU A 97 22.55 -4.60 11.33
N TYR A 98 23.14 -3.87 10.38
CA TYR A 98 22.42 -3.31 9.25
C TYR A 98 21.78 -4.40 8.39
N ILE A 99 22.54 -5.42 8.02
CA ILE A 99 22.04 -6.53 7.17
C ILE A 99 20.87 -7.25 7.85
N LEU A 100 20.99 -7.55 9.15
CA LEU A 100 19.93 -8.20 9.92
C LEU A 100 18.65 -7.34 9.96
N LYS A 101 18.78 -6.01 10.12
CA LYS A 101 17.63 -5.09 10.08
C LYS A 101 16.96 -5.07 8.71
N VAL A 102 17.74 -5.07 7.62
CA VAL A 102 17.20 -5.11 6.25
C VAL A 102 16.45 -6.42 6.00
N GLU A 103 17.01 -7.56 6.38
CA GLU A 103 16.36 -8.87 6.21
C GLU A 103 15.02 -8.95 6.96
N GLU A 104 15.00 -8.47 8.21
CA GLU A 104 13.79 -8.43 9.02
C GLU A 104 12.73 -7.49 8.41
N CYS A 105 13.14 -6.33 7.90
CA CYS A 105 12.23 -5.42 7.22
C CYS A 105 11.60 -6.05 5.98
N LEU A 106 12.40 -6.71 5.13
CA LEU A 106 11.90 -7.43 3.96
C LEU A 106 10.90 -8.53 4.35
N ARG A 107 11.16 -9.25 5.44
CA ARG A 107 10.26 -10.28 5.97
C ARG A 107 8.92 -9.68 6.41
N LEU A 108 8.96 -8.58 7.17
CA LEU A 108 7.76 -7.89 7.66
C LEU A 108 6.95 -7.26 6.52
N GLU A 109 7.60 -6.65 5.53
CA GLU A 109 6.92 -6.11 4.35
C GLU A 109 6.25 -7.21 3.51
N LYS A 110 6.91 -8.37 3.37
CA LYS A 110 6.30 -9.52 2.71
C LYS A 110 5.05 -10.01 3.46
N ASP A 111 5.07 -10.01 4.79
CA ASP A 111 3.90 -10.35 5.61
C ASP A 111 2.76 -9.34 5.39
N ARG A 112 3.06 -8.03 5.39
CA ARG A 112 2.07 -6.98 5.09
C ARG A 112 1.41 -7.18 3.72
N VAL A 113 2.22 -7.41 2.69
CA VAL A 113 1.75 -7.68 1.32
C VAL A 113 0.81 -8.88 1.28
N LEU A 114 1.14 -9.97 1.97
CA LEU A 114 0.33 -11.18 1.98
C LEU A 114 -0.94 -11.04 2.83
N SER A 115 -0.94 -10.14 3.80
CA SER A 115 -2.03 -10.01 4.77
C SER A 115 -3.19 -9.12 4.29
N TYR A 116 -2.91 -7.97 3.67
CA TYR A 116 -3.97 -7.01 3.30
C TYR A 116 -3.78 -6.28 1.97
N LEU A 117 -2.62 -6.39 1.30
CA LEU A 117 -2.42 -5.74 0.00
C LEU A 117 -2.88 -6.63 -1.16
N HIS A 118 -3.37 -6.01 -2.22
CA HIS A 118 -3.73 -6.71 -3.45
C HIS A 118 -2.53 -6.88 -4.37
N SER A 119 -2.49 -8.03 -5.03
CA SER A 119 -1.51 -8.28 -6.09
C SER A 119 -2.03 -7.69 -7.39
N SER A 120 -1.59 -6.47 -7.73
CA SER A 120 -1.56 -6.05 -9.13
C SER A 120 -0.55 -6.92 -9.89
N LYS A 121 -0.43 -6.81 -11.22
CA LYS A 121 0.50 -7.62 -12.04
C LYS A 121 2.00 -7.37 -11.73
N GLY A 122 2.33 -6.84 -10.56
CA GLY A 122 3.66 -6.39 -10.14
C GLY A 122 4.17 -6.94 -8.82
N LYS A 123 3.96 -8.22 -8.46
CA LYS A 123 4.69 -8.86 -7.32
C LYS A 123 6.22 -8.66 -7.35
N LYS A 124 6.78 -8.37 -8.53
CA LYS A 124 8.18 -8.01 -8.71
C LYS A 124 8.53 -6.60 -8.21
N GLY A 125 7.62 -5.63 -8.34
CA GLY A 125 7.86 -4.22 -8.03
C GLY A 125 8.11 -3.98 -6.55
N PHE A 126 7.30 -4.52 -5.64
CA PHE A 126 7.43 -4.24 -4.21
C PHE A 126 8.78 -4.72 -3.63
N GLY A 127 9.19 -5.94 -3.97
CA GLY A 127 10.47 -6.51 -3.52
C GLY A 127 11.70 -5.90 -4.20
N GLU A 128 11.57 -5.41 -5.44
CA GLU A 128 12.66 -4.71 -6.16
C GLU A 128 12.78 -3.26 -5.69
N SER A 129 11.67 -2.55 -5.47
CA SER A 129 11.65 -1.19 -4.92
C SER A 129 12.32 -1.14 -3.55
N LEU A 130 12.00 -2.07 -2.65
CA LEU A 130 12.65 -2.14 -1.32
C LEU A 130 14.16 -2.40 -1.40
N LYS A 131 14.61 -3.21 -2.37
CA LYS A 131 16.04 -3.48 -2.57
C LYS A 131 16.78 -2.24 -3.11
N ASN A 132 16.13 -1.49 -3.99
CA ASN A 132 16.72 -0.29 -4.59
C ASN A 132 16.72 0.93 -3.65
N SER A 133 15.86 0.96 -2.62
CA SER A 133 15.84 2.04 -1.62
C SER A 133 16.80 1.81 -0.44
N CYS A 134 17.34 0.60 -0.29
CA CYS A 134 18.27 0.20 0.79
C CYS A 134 19.73 0.03 0.31
N MET A 135 20.02 0.29 -0.97
CA MET A 135 21.36 0.26 -1.59
C MET A 135 21.66 1.62 -2.22
#